data_AF-A0A4R4KU01-F1
#
_entry.id   AF-A0A4R4KU01-F1
#
_cell.length_a   1.000
_cell.length_b   1.000
_cell.length_c   1.000
_cell.angle_alpha   90.00
_cell.angle_beta   90.00
_cell.angle_gamma   90.00
#
_symmetry.space_group_name_H-M   'P 1'
#
loop_
_entity.id
_entity.type
_entity.pdbx_description
1 polymer ?
#
loop_
_entity_poly.entity_id
_entity_poly.type
_entity_poly.pdbx_seq_one_letter_code
_entity_poly.pdbx_strand_id
1 'polypeptide(L)'
;MAFQHGRFTKITVGGDDISTWTNTSEMTRGSADHNNTTYGKNSEVHGGGLLNGEFTCGGIYDNTVTTGTHPVLNPLVGTVVEIVRMVEGAGAGKPVQTFDGLLTSYVETAPVADMVTWSATFVVSDDVADDTQEA
;
A
#
# COMPACT_ATOMS: atom_id res chain seq x y z
N MET A 1 -23.46 -11.24 2.30
CA MET A 1 -22.10 -10.73 2.54
C MET A 1 -21.60 -10.16 1.21
N ALA A 2 -22.31 -9.15 0.70
CA ALA A 2 -22.12 -7.72 0.92
C ALA A 2 -20.88 -7.23 0.15
N PHE A 3 -21.11 -6.55 -0.98
CA PHE A 3 -20.04 -5.88 -1.72
C PHE A 3 -19.51 -4.73 -0.87
N GLN A 4 -18.24 -4.76 -0.49
CA GLN A 4 -17.58 -3.64 0.17
C GLN A 4 -17.15 -2.60 -0.88
N HIS A 5 -17.48 -1.33 -0.63
CA HIS A 5 -17.07 -0.22 -1.49
C HIS A 5 -15.71 0.32 -1.01
N GLY A 6 -14.73 0.44 -1.91
CA GLY A 6 -13.40 0.96 -1.58
C GLY A 6 -13.35 2.41 -1.07
N ARG A 7 -14.50 3.09 -0.96
CA ARG A 7 -14.60 4.44 -0.35
C ARG A 7 -14.49 4.41 1.17
N PHE A 8 -14.69 3.23 1.76
CA PHE A 8 -14.56 3.03 3.20
C PHE A 8 -13.13 2.69 3.59
N THR A 9 -12.27 2.43 2.60
CA THR A 9 -10.87 2.09 2.83
C THR A 9 -10.17 3.23 3.58
N LYS A 10 -9.57 2.91 4.72
CA LYS A 10 -8.74 3.84 5.47
C LYS A 10 -7.28 3.40 5.39
N ILE A 11 -6.39 4.36 5.18
CA ILE A 11 -4.95 4.14 5.03
C ILE A 11 -4.26 5.16 5.93
N THR A 12 -3.42 4.67 6.84
CA THR A 12 -2.55 5.51 7.65
C THR A 12 -1.09 5.18 7.37
N VAL A 13 -0.26 6.21 7.26
CA VAL A 13 1.19 6.08 7.02
C VAL A 13 1.90 6.80 8.15
N GLY A 14 2.75 6.09 8.91
CA GLY A 14 3.47 6.67 10.04
C GLY A 14 2.57 7.24 11.16
N GLY A 15 1.32 6.77 11.23
CA GLY A 15 0.30 7.25 12.17
C GLY A 15 -0.60 8.38 11.63
N ASP A 16 -0.28 8.99 10.49
CA ASP A 16 -1.09 10.04 9.86
C ASP A 16 -2.10 9.45 8.86
N ASP A 17 -3.33 9.95 8.89
CA ASP A 17 -4.41 9.50 8.00
C ASP A 17 -4.38 10.22 6.65
N ILE A 18 -4.08 9.47 5.58
CA ILE A 18 -4.01 9.98 4.21
C ILE A 18 -5.25 9.64 3.37
N SER A 19 -6.25 8.99 3.97
CA SER A 19 -7.40 8.43 3.23
C SER A 19 -8.33 9.45 2.61
N THR A 20 -8.39 10.68 3.15
CA THR A 20 -9.35 11.73 2.75
C THR A 20 -9.30 12.10 1.27
N TRP A 21 -8.11 12.06 0.65
CA TRP A 21 -7.92 12.44 -0.76
C TRP A 21 -7.27 11.33 -1.59
N THR A 22 -7.22 10.11 -1.05
CA THR A 22 -6.68 8.94 -1.74
C THR A 22 -7.77 8.31 -2.59
N ASN A 23 -7.59 8.32 -3.90
CA ASN A 23 -8.57 7.77 -4.86
C ASN A 23 -8.22 6.33 -5.27
N THR A 24 -6.95 5.96 -5.15
CA THR A 24 -6.46 4.63 -5.52
C THR A 24 -5.56 4.08 -4.43
N SER A 25 -5.75 2.79 -4.11
CA SER A 25 -4.84 2.03 -3.26
C SER A 25 -4.75 0.59 -3.74
N GLU A 26 -3.56 0.18 -4.12
CA GLU A 26 -3.28 -1.14 -4.68
C GLU A 26 -2.15 -1.79 -3.88
N MET A 27 -2.36 -3.04 -3.49
CA MET A 27 -1.37 -3.84 -2.79
C MET A 27 -1.12 -5.10 -3.59
N THR A 28 0.05 -5.20 -4.18
CA THR A 28 0.50 -6.35 -4.93
C THR A 28 1.36 -7.20 -4.01
N ARG A 29 0.96 -8.45 -3.79
CA ARG A 29 1.77 -9.47 -3.11
C ARG A 29 2.31 -10.43 -4.15
N GLY A 30 3.60 -10.67 -4.11
CA GLY A 30 4.27 -11.68 -4.90
C GLY A 30 5.18 -12.55 -4.03
N SER A 31 5.80 -13.52 -4.68
CA SER A 31 6.83 -14.35 -4.08
C SER A 31 7.93 -14.56 -5.11
N ALA A 32 9.17 -14.66 -4.65
CA ALA A 32 10.24 -15.16 -5.49
C ALA A 32 9.88 -16.58 -5.98
N ASP A 33 10.20 -16.86 -7.23
CA ASP A 33 9.94 -18.14 -7.88
C ASP A 33 11.29 -18.80 -8.19
N HIS A 34 11.50 -20.00 -7.66
CA HIS A 34 12.71 -20.77 -7.91
C HIS A 34 12.38 -22.00 -8.75
N ASN A 35 12.93 -22.05 -9.96
CA ASN A 35 12.80 -23.21 -10.82
C ASN A 35 13.71 -24.35 -10.31
N ASN A 36 13.09 -25.40 -9.78
CA ASN A 36 13.75 -26.58 -9.23
C ASN A 36 13.58 -27.80 -10.15
N THR A 37 13.41 -27.60 -11.45
CA THR A 37 13.16 -28.69 -12.40
C THR A 37 14.36 -29.64 -12.49
N THR A 38 14.16 -30.88 -12.06
CA THR A 38 15.18 -31.96 -12.11
C THR A 38 14.96 -32.89 -13.31
N TYR A 39 15.97 -33.71 -13.64
CA TYR A 39 15.86 -34.74 -14.67
C TYR A 39 14.65 -35.67 -14.47
N GLY A 40 14.01 -36.06 -15.57
CA GLY A 40 12.83 -36.95 -15.57
C GLY A 40 11.48 -36.25 -15.39
N LYS A 41 11.44 -34.92 -15.38
CA LYS A 41 10.20 -34.12 -15.35
C LYS A 41 9.78 -33.68 -16.75
N ASN A 42 8.48 -33.74 -17.02
CA ASN A 42 7.88 -33.34 -18.29
C ASN A 42 7.31 -31.91 -18.27
N SER A 43 7.41 -31.21 -17.13
CA SER A 43 6.92 -29.85 -16.92
C SER A 43 7.74 -29.18 -15.84
N GLU A 44 7.78 -27.84 -15.86
CA GLU A 44 8.54 -27.06 -14.88
C GLU A 44 8.00 -27.26 -13.47
N VAL A 45 8.91 -27.46 -12.51
CA VAL A 45 8.60 -27.57 -11.09
C VAL A 45 9.19 -26.36 -10.38
N HIS A 46 8.31 -25.55 -9.82
CA HIS A 46 8.65 -24.30 -9.15
C HIS A 46 8.51 -24.43 -7.64
N GLY A 47 9.46 -23.86 -6.90
CA GLY A 47 9.46 -23.74 -5.45
C GLY A 47 9.32 -22.27 -5.04
N GLY A 48 8.41 -21.98 -4.10
CA GLY A 48 8.22 -20.62 -3.59
C GLY A 48 9.42 -20.14 -2.76
N GLY A 49 9.82 -18.89 -2.98
CA GLY A 49 10.87 -18.17 -2.27
C GLY A 49 10.32 -17.03 -1.41
N LEU A 50 11.18 -16.06 -1.08
CA LEU A 50 10.84 -14.93 -0.22
C LEU A 50 9.64 -14.14 -0.76
N LEU A 51 8.75 -13.74 0.15
CA LEU A 51 7.62 -12.89 -0.19
C LEU A 51 8.13 -11.49 -0.55
N ASN A 52 7.51 -10.89 -1.56
CA ASN A 52 7.72 -9.50 -1.91
C ASN A 52 6.37 -8.81 -2.06
N GLY A 53 6.36 -7.50 -1.96
CA GLY A 53 5.15 -6.74 -2.17
C GLY A 53 5.44 -5.31 -2.55
N GLU A 54 4.53 -4.75 -3.33
CA GLU A 54 4.51 -3.33 -3.65
C GLU A 54 3.15 -2.78 -3.26
N PHE A 55 3.15 -1.67 -2.54
CA PHE A 55 1.96 -0.90 -2.23
C PHE A 55 2.03 0.42 -2.97
N THR A 56 1.01 0.72 -3.77
CA THR A 56 0.88 2.00 -4.46
C THR A 56 -0.39 2.69 -4.03
N CYS A 57 -0.30 4.00 -3.79
CA CYS A 57 -1.46 4.83 -3.52
C CYS A 57 -1.35 6.17 -4.24
N GLY A 58 -2.49 6.70 -4.67
CA GLY A 58 -2.54 7.97 -5.38
C GLY A 58 -3.84 8.70 -5.15
N GLY A 59 -3.80 10.01 -5.38
CA GLY A 59 -4.88 10.89 -4.97
C GLY A 59 -4.78 12.30 -5.54
N ILE A 60 -5.71 13.13 -5.10
CA ILE A 60 -5.71 14.56 -5.39
C ILE A 60 -4.87 15.26 -4.31
N TYR A 61 -4.05 16.21 -4.72
CA TYR A 61 -3.27 17.05 -3.83
C TYR A 61 -4.16 18.12 -3.22
N ASP A 62 -4.20 18.19 -1.89
CA ASP A 62 -4.88 19.24 -1.16
C ASP A 62 -3.87 20.06 -0.35
N ASN A 63 -3.81 21.37 -0.63
CA ASN A 63 -2.87 22.31 0.00
C ASN A 63 -3.42 22.89 1.31
N THR A 64 -4.65 22.58 1.69
CA THR A 64 -5.32 23.21 2.84
C THR A 64 -5.15 22.44 4.15
N VAL A 65 -4.67 21.19 4.08
CA VAL A 65 -4.51 20.31 5.23
C VAL A 65 -3.03 20.22 5.60
N THR A 66 -2.68 20.64 6.81
CA THR A 66 -1.30 20.61 7.35
C THR A 66 -0.79 19.19 7.62
N THR A 67 -1.69 18.22 7.75
CA THR A 67 -1.45 16.76 7.72
C THR A 67 -1.84 16.17 6.35
N GLY A 68 -1.66 16.95 5.29
CA GLY A 68 -1.92 16.52 3.91
C GLY A 68 -0.87 15.52 3.42
N THR A 69 -1.10 14.98 2.23
CA THR A 69 -0.25 13.93 1.65
C THR A 69 1.17 14.41 1.35
N HIS A 70 1.37 15.66 0.95
CA HIS A 70 2.71 16.22 0.72
C HIS A 70 3.58 16.40 1.98
N PRO A 71 3.13 17.07 3.07
CA PRO A 71 3.94 17.21 4.27
C PRO A 71 4.21 15.87 4.98
N VAL A 72 3.36 14.86 4.78
CA VAL A 72 3.56 13.51 5.34
C VAL A 72 4.48 12.68 4.46
N LEU A 73 4.23 12.56 3.15
CA LEU A 73 4.94 11.62 2.27
C LEU A 73 6.28 12.15 1.75
N ASN A 74 6.38 13.43 1.42
CA ASN A 74 7.62 14.00 0.87
C ASN A 74 8.86 13.85 1.79
N PRO A 75 8.77 14.07 3.13
CA PRO A 75 9.93 13.86 4.00
C PRO A 75 10.22 12.37 4.27
N LEU A 76 9.28 11.47 4.00
CA LEU A 76 9.41 10.04 4.24
C LEU A 76 10.05 9.29 3.05
N VAL A 77 10.35 9.98 1.94
CA VAL A 77 11.00 9.36 0.78
C VAL A 77 12.36 8.78 1.18
N GLY A 78 12.56 7.48 0.92
CA GLY A 78 13.75 6.75 1.31
C GLY A 78 13.76 6.26 2.77
N THR A 79 12.65 6.40 3.49
CA THR A 79 12.49 5.88 4.86
C THR A 79 11.49 4.74 4.90
N VAL A 80 11.72 3.81 5.83
CA VAL A 80 10.77 2.74 6.14
C VAL A 80 9.76 3.28 7.14
N VAL A 81 8.48 3.14 6.82
CA VAL A 81 7.38 3.59 7.67
C VAL A 81 6.30 2.53 7.77
N GLU A 82 5.65 2.47 8.94
CA GLU A 82 4.51 1.59 9.15
C GLU A 82 3.31 2.09 8.33
N ILE A 83 2.70 1.19 7.58
CA ILE A 83 1.50 1.42 6.78
C ILE A 83 0.41 0.50 7.31
N VAL A 84 -0.72 1.09 7.68
CA VAL A 84 -1.91 0.36 8.11
C VAL A 84 -3.01 0.59 7.08
N ARG A 85 -3.46 -0.50 6.46
CA ARG A 85 -4.51 -0.51 5.44
C ARG A 85 -5.74 -1.25 5.95
N MET A 86 -6.86 -0.55 6.02
CA MET A 86 -8.16 -1.07 6.46
C MET A 86 -9.14 -1.08 5.28
N VAL A 87 -9.15 -2.16 4.50
CA VAL A 87 -9.90 -2.25 3.22
C VAL A 87 -11.41 -2.17 3.39
N GLU A 88 -11.92 -2.65 4.52
CA GLU A 88 -13.36 -2.59 4.86
C GLU A 88 -13.71 -1.39 5.78
N GLY A 89 -12.75 -0.48 5.95
CA GLY A 89 -12.80 0.66 6.85
C GLY A 89 -12.59 0.31 8.32
N ALA A 90 -12.67 1.33 9.18
CA ALA A 90 -12.53 1.17 10.62
C ALA A 90 -13.75 0.45 11.23
N GLY A 91 -13.52 -0.43 12.20
CA GLY A 91 -14.54 -1.11 12.98
C GLY A 91 -14.10 -2.48 13.49
N ALA A 92 -14.49 -2.82 14.72
CA ALA A 92 -14.18 -4.09 15.37
C ALA A 92 -14.54 -5.29 14.48
N GLY A 93 -13.64 -6.28 14.41
CA GLY A 93 -13.80 -7.51 13.63
C GLY A 93 -13.60 -7.35 12.12
N LYS A 94 -13.15 -6.18 11.64
CA LYS A 94 -12.80 -5.97 10.23
C LYS A 94 -11.32 -6.26 9.99
N PRO A 95 -10.94 -6.68 8.77
CA PRO A 95 -9.54 -6.92 8.45
C PRO A 95 -8.72 -5.64 8.51
N VAL A 96 -7.52 -5.74 9.07
CA VAL A 96 -6.46 -4.74 9.03
C VAL A 96 -5.19 -5.38 8.51
N GLN A 97 -4.53 -4.70 7.59
CA GLN A 97 -3.23 -5.11 7.07
C GLN A 97 -2.20 -4.09 7.55
N THR A 98 -1.27 -4.53 8.39
CA THR A 98 -0.17 -3.71 8.89
C THR A 98 1.12 -4.22 8.30
N PHE A 99 1.90 -3.34 7.69
CA PHE A 99 3.19 -3.69 7.11
C PHE A 99 4.11 -2.48 7.10
N ASP A 100 5.41 -2.74 7.21
CA ASP A 100 6.41 -1.70 7.00
C ASP A 100 6.65 -1.53 5.49
N GLY A 101 6.72 -0.29 5.03
CA GLY A 101 6.92 0.05 3.63
C GLY A 101 8.02 1.08 3.46
N LEU A 102 9.03 0.78 2.64
CA LEU A 102 9.99 1.77 2.18
C LEU A 102 9.35 2.63 1.10
N LEU A 103 9.18 3.93 1.34
CA LEU A 103 8.72 4.86 0.30
C LEU A 103 9.83 5.04 -0.74
N THR A 104 9.68 4.40 -1.91
CA THR A 104 10.71 4.41 -2.96
C THR A 104 10.52 5.55 -3.95
N SER A 105 9.27 5.93 -4.21
CA SER A 105 8.99 7.07 -5.09
C SER A 105 7.74 7.84 -4.64
N TYR A 106 7.82 9.16 -4.77
CA TYR A 106 6.72 10.07 -4.59
C TYR A 106 6.74 11.05 -5.78
N VAL A 107 5.64 11.13 -6.51
CA VAL A 107 5.51 11.95 -7.73
C VAL A 107 4.30 12.85 -7.59
N GLU A 108 4.49 14.13 -7.87
CA GLU A 108 3.42 15.13 -7.95
C GLU A 108 3.28 15.61 -9.39
N THR A 109 2.06 15.61 -9.90
CA THR A 109 1.75 16.07 -11.26
C THR A 109 0.83 17.28 -11.16
N ALA A 110 1.27 18.42 -11.69
CA ALA A 110 0.52 19.68 -11.70
C ALA A 110 0.14 20.09 -13.14
N PRO A 111 -0.92 19.50 -13.72
CA PRO A 111 -1.39 19.87 -15.05
C PRO A 111 -2.04 21.27 -15.04
N VAL A 112 -1.84 22.05 -16.10
CA VAL A 112 -2.38 23.43 -16.22
C VAL A 112 -3.92 23.47 -16.30
N ALA A 113 -4.54 22.37 -16.74
CA ALA A 113 -5.98 22.29 -17.01
C ALA A 113 -6.72 21.29 -16.09
N ASP A 114 -6.08 20.77 -15.05
CA ASP A 114 -6.68 19.78 -14.15
C ASP A 114 -6.14 19.93 -12.71
N MET A 115 -6.68 19.17 -11.77
CA MET A 115 -6.26 19.17 -10.37
C MET A 115 -4.85 18.57 -10.22
N VAL A 116 -4.08 19.10 -9.27
CA VAL A 116 -2.79 18.52 -8.91
C VAL A 116 -3.02 17.12 -8.33
N THR A 117 -2.30 16.12 -8.82
CA THR A 117 -2.39 14.73 -8.36
C THR A 117 -1.05 14.27 -7.80
N TRP A 118 -1.10 13.29 -6.92
CA TRP A 118 0.10 12.65 -6.36
C TRP A 118 0.00 11.14 -6.47
N SER A 119 1.16 10.49 -6.54
CA SER A 119 1.29 9.04 -6.48
C SER A 119 2.52 8.66 -5.66
N ALA A 120 2.36 7.69 -4.76
CA ALA A 120 3.42 7.14 -3.93
C ALA A 120 3.55 5.63 -4.16
N THR A 121 4.78 5.15 -4.28
CA THR A 121 5.11 3.73 -4.35
C THR A 121 5.94 3.34 -3.15
N PHE A 122 5.46 2.32 -2.44
CA PHE A 122 6.11 1.73 -1.30
C PHE A 122 6.48 0.29 -1.62
N VAL A 123 7.72 -0.08 -1.32
CA VAL A 123 8.14 -1.48 -1.34
C VAL A 123 7.94 -2.04 0.06
N VAL A 124 7.17 -3.12 0.17
CA VAL A 124 6.92 -3.79 1.44
C VAL A 124 8.25 -4.31 1.97
N SER A 125 8.55 -3.93 3.20
CA SER A 125 9.69 -4.36 4.00
C SER A 125 9.15 -5.23 5.11
N ASP A 126 9.71 -6.43 5.27
CA ASP A 126 9.28 -7.40 6.29
C ASP A 126 7.89 -8.04 6.04
N ASP A 127 7.41 -8.82 7.00
CA ASP A 127 6.16 -9.58 6.92
C ASP A 127 4.92 -8.66 6.97
N VAL A 128 3.87 -9.05 6.25
CA VAL A 128 2.58 -8.36 6.28
C VAL A 128 1.70 -9.00 7.34
N ALA A 129 1.44 -8.27 8.43
CA ALA A 129 0.52 -8.71 9.45
C ALA A 129 -0.93 -8.47 9.01
N ASP A 130 -1.61 -9.55 8.63
CA ASP A 130 -3.06 -9.57 8.42
C ASP A 130 -3.75 -9.90 9.76
N ASP A 131 -4.34 -8.89 10.42
CA ASP A 131 -5.03 -9.04 11.71
C ASP A 131 -6.51 -8.60 11.62
N THR A 132 -7.28 -8.86 12.67
CA THR A 132 -8.61 -8.29 12.88
C THR A 132 -8.52 -7.06 13.77
N GLN A 133 -9.24 -6.00 13.42
CA GLN A 133 -9.33 -4.81 14.26
C GLN A 133 -9.97 -5.16 15.61
N GLU A 134 -9.23 -4.95 16.69
CA GLU A 134 -9.72 -5.04 18.06
C GLU A 134 -10.68 -3.87 18.38
N ALA A 135 -11.58 -4.09 19.34
CA ALA A 135 -12.69 -3.17 19.67
C ALA A 135 -12.28 -1.91 20.46
#